data_AF-A0A0L8A5E5-F1
#
_entry.id   AF-A0A0L8A5E5-F1
#
_cell.length_a   1.000
_cell.length_b   1.000
_cell.length_c   1.000
_cell.angle_alpha   90.00
_cell.angle_beta   90.00
_cell.angle_gamma   90.00
#
_symmetry.space_group_name_H-M   'P 1'
#
loop_
_entity.id
_entity.type
_entity.pdbx_description
1 polymer ?
#
loop_
_entity_poly.entity_id
_entity_poly.type
_entity_poly.pdbx_seq_one_letter_code
_entity_poly.pdbx_strand_id
1 'polypeptide(L)'
;MLEHRISDSPEFGQLSGNAVKLLLELARQYRPGKNGDLSIPWSMLSTRGWRSKATVHGAKLELIAAGWIIETRKGGKNMCSLYALTYYAVDESEKHLEPPTVTPLNLWRNRNG
;
A
#
# COMPACT_ATOMS: atom_id res chain seq x y z
N MET A 1 5.83 10.13 7.36
CA MET A 1 5.01 11.34 7.17
C MET A 1 4.50 11.26 5.73
N LEU A 2 3.19 11.42 5.48
CA LEU A 2 2.70 11.55 4.11
C LEU A 2 3.19 12.89 3.56
N GLU A 3 3.74 12.89 2.35
CA GLU A 3 4.18 14.13 1.71
C GLU A 3 2.95 15.01 1.41
N HIS A 4 3.01 16.30 1.76
CA HIS A 4 1.88 17.23 1.56
C HIS A 4 1.35 17.21 0.11
N ARG A 5 2.26 17.11 -0.85
CA ARG A 5 1.95 17.03 -2.30
C ARG A 5 1.06 15.85 -2.67
N ILE A 6 1.08 14.79 -1.87
CA ILE A 6 0.28 13.59 -2.06
C ILE A 6 -1.11 13.79 -1.45
N SER A 7 -1.17 14.35 -0.24
CA SER A 7 -2.44 14.59 0.45
C SER A 7 -3.28 15.70 -0.20
N ASP A 8 -2.65 16.66 -0.87
CA ASP A 8 -3.33 17.73 -1.61
C ASP A 8 -3.81 17.29 -3.00
N SER A 9 -3.52 16.05 -3.42
CA SER A 9 -3.87 15.57 -4.75
C SER A 9 -5.37 15.22 -4.87
N PRO A 10 -6.01 15.48 -6.04
CA PRO A 10 -7.39 15.07 -6.27
C PRO A 10 -7.61 13.56 -6.11
N GLU A 11 -6.63 12.75 -6.49
CA GLU A 11 -6.68 11.28 -6.40
C GLU A 11 -6.68 10.80 -4.94
N PHE A 12 -6.01 11.53 -4.04
CA PHE A 12 -6.08 11.24 -2.60
C PHE A 12 -7.46 11.58 -2.05
N GLY A 13 -8.05 12.70 -2.48
CA GLY A 13 -9.40 13.11 -2.11
C GLY A 13 -10.51 12.15 -2.59
N GLN A 14 -10.24 11.33 -3.60
CA GLN A 14 -11.17 10.32 -4.11
C GLN A 14 -11.17 9.02 -3.31
N LEU A 15 -10.17 8.79 -2.46
CA LEU A 15 -10.10 7.58 -1.64
C LEU A 15 -11.19 7.55 -0.57
N SER A 16 -11.75 6.36 -0.34
CA SER A 16 -12.63 6.11 0.79
C SER A 16 -11.87 6.25 2.11
N GLY A 17 -12.58 6.62 3.18
CA GLY A 17 -11.97 6.74 4.51
C GLY A 17 -11.29 5.46 5.00
N ASN A 18 -11.80 4.28 4.59
CA ASN A 18 -11.16 3.01 4.90
C ASN A 18 -9.87 2.82 4.10
N ALA A 19 -9.85 3.17 2.80
CA ALA A 19 -8.64 3.12 1.99
C ALA A 19 -7.56 4.07 2.56
N VAL A 20 -7.92 5.31 2.92
CA VAL A 20 -7.00 6.24 3.58
C VAL A 20 -6.45 5.67 4.89
N LYS A 21 -7.31 5.11 5.76
CA LYS A 21 -6.86 4.49 7.02
C LYS A 21 -5.90 3.33 6.75
N LEU A 22 -6.18 2.48 5.77
CA LEU A 22 -5.31 1.35 5.43
C LEU A 22 -3.98 1.82 4.83
N LEU A 23 -4.01 2.86 3.99
CA LEU A 23 -2.81 3.48 3.43
C LEU A 23 -1.90 4.01 4.54
N LEU A 24 -2.47 4.64 5.56
CA LEU A 24 -1.74 5.09 6.76
C LEU A 24 -1.14 3.92 7.55
N GLU A 25 -1.85 2.79 7.66
CA GLU A 25 -1.30 1.60 8.32
C GLU A 25 -0.11 0.99 7.58
N LEU A 26 -0.09 1.07 6.24
CA LEU A 26 1.05 0.68 5.41
C LEU A 26 2.18 1.71 5.53
N ALA A 27 1.88 3.01 5.46
CA ALA A 27 2.84 4.10 5.65
C ALA A 27 3.51 4.08 7.02
N ARG A 28 2.83 3.57 8.05
CA ARG A 28 3.40 3.36 9.39
C ARG A 28 4.45 2.24 9.42
N GLN A 29 4.32 1.23 8.55
CA GLN A 29 5.29 0.13 8.44
C GLN A 29 6.50 0.51 7.59
N TYR A 30 6.36 1.53 6.73
CA TYR A 30 7.43 1.99 5.85
C TYR A 30 8.69 2.37 6.65
N ARG A 31 9.82 1.87 6.16
CA ARG A 31 11.17 2.27 6.57
C ARG A 31 12.00 2.43 5.29
N PRO A 32 12.91 3.42 5.21
CA PRO A 32 13.84 3.52 4.10
C PRO A 32 14.58 2.19 3.89
N GLY A 33 14.68 1.72 2.65
CA GLY A 33 15.34 0.46 2.31
C GLY A 33 14.48 -0.80 2.50
N LYS A 34 13.17 -0.68 2.79
CA LYS A 34 12.23 -1.80 2.95
C LYS A 34 10.86 -1.60 2.30
N ASN A 35 10.71 -0.64 1.39
CA ASN A 35 9.49 -0.48 0.62
C ASN A 35 9.29 -1.68 -0.30
N GLY A 36 8.16 -2.38 -0.14
CA GLY A 36 7.93 -3.68 -0.75
C GLY A 36 7.89 -4.84 0.24
N ASP A 37 8.24 -4.62 1.51
CA ASP A 37 8.07 -5.59 2.60
C ASP A 37 6.88 -5.25 3.53
N LEU A 38 5.92 -4.45 3.05
CA LEU A 38 4.76 -4.02 3.85
C LEU A 38 3.69 -5.10 3.85
N SER A 39 3.00 -5.30 4.97
CA SER A 39 2.02 -6.38 5.09
C SER A 39 0.71 -5.92 5.72
N ILE A 40 -0.35 -6.69 5.48
CA ILE A 40 -1.71 -6.41 6.00
C ILE A 40 -2.21 -7.60 6.85
N PRO A 41 -1.48 -8.02 7.91
CA PRO A 41 -1.90 -9.15 8.72
C PRO A 41 -3.11 -8.79 9.58
N TRP A 42 -4.14 -9.64 9.54
CA TRP A 42 -5.38 -9.42 10.29
C TRP A 42 -5.15 -9.31 11.80
N SER A 43 -4.23 -10.11 12.36
CA SER A 43 -3.88 -10.08 13.78
C SER A 43 -3.37 -8.72 14.26
N MET A 44 -2.71 -7.96 13.38
CA MET A 44 -2.25 -6.60 13.69
C MET A 44 -3.36 -5.58 13.46
N LEU A 45 -4.15 -5.72 12.40
CA LEU A 45 -5.23 -4.77 12.14
C LEU A 45 -6.35 -4.85 13.18
N SER A 46 -6.68 -6.05 13.67
CA SER A 46 -7.71 -6.22 14.69
C SER A 46 -7.38 -5.50 16.00
N THR A 47 -6.10 -5.44 16.38
CA THR A 47 -5.65 -4.68 17.57
C THR A 47 -5.65 -3.16 17.32
N ARG A 48 -5.76 -2.73 16.06
CA ARG A 48 -5.76 -1.31 15.64
C ARG A 48 -7.16 -0.82 15.24
N GLY A 49 -8.19 -1.48 15.78
CA GLY A 49 -9.58 -1.06 15.65
C GLY A 49 -10.22 -1.41 14.30
N TRP A 50 -9.63 -2.30 13.50
CA TRP A 50 -10.31 -2.88 12.34
C TRP A 50 -11.25 -4.00 12.80
N ARG A 51 -12.52 -3.93 12.39
CA ARG A 51 -13.57 -4.85 12.84
C ARG A 51 -14.05 -5.82 11.78
N SER A 52 -13.71 -5.60 10.51
CA SER A 52 -14.15 -6.42 9.39
C SER A 52 -13.02 -6.74 8.41
N LYS A 53 -12.79 -8.03 8.18
CA LYS A 53 -11.88 -8.52 7.14
C LYS A 53 -12.35 -8.09 5.74
N ALA A 54 -13.66 -8.06 5.51
CA ALA A 54 -14.24 -7.65 4.25
C ALA A 54 -13.96 -6.16 3.97
N THR A 55 -14.05 -5.29 4.99
CA THR A 55 -13.72 -3.87 4.86
C THR A 55 -12.24 -3.66 4.56
N VAL A 56 -11.34 -4.38 5.23
CA VAL A 56 -9.90 -4.36 4.91
C VAL A 56 -9.66 -4.83 3.49
N HIS A 57 -10.34 -5.89 3.06
CA HIS A 57 -10.21 -6.41 1.71
C HIS A 57 -10.67 -5.40 0.65
N GLY A 58 -11.83 -4.75 0.85
CA GLY A 58 -12.33 -3.70 -0.03
C GLY A 58 -11.36 -2.51 -0.11
N ALA A 59 -10.91 -2.00 1.03
CA ALA A 59 -9.91 -0.92 1.09
C ALA A 59 -8.60 -1.29 0.37
N LYS A 60 -8.13 -2.53 0.52
CA LYS A 60 -6.95 -3.02 -0.18
C LYS A 60 -7.16 -3.02 -1.70
N LEU A 61 -8.28 -3.56 -2.18
CA LEU A 61 -8.60 -3.59 -3.61
C LEU A 61 -8.67 -2.17 -4.19
N GLU A 62 -9.30 -1.25 -3.46
CA GLU A 62 -9.38 0.16 -3.83
C GLU A 62 -7.98 0.78 -3.96
N LEU A 63 -7.08 0.59 -3.00
CA LEU A 63 -5.72 1.13 -3.07
C LEU A 63 -4.90 0.55 -4.23
N ILE A 64 -5.08 -0.72 -4.56
CA ILE A 64 -4.44 -1.35 -5.73
C ILE A 64 -5.03 -0.77 -7.03
N ALA A 65 -6.35 -0.67 -7.11
CA ALA A 65 -7.07 -0.16 -8.28
C ALA A 65 -6.81 1.34 -8.53
N ALA A 66 -6.64 2.13 -7.47
CA ALA A 66 -6.25 3.53 -7.54
C ALA A 66 -4.72 3.74 -7.61
N GLY A 67 -3.92 2.67 -7.56
CA GLY A 67 -2.47 2.72 -7.80
C GLY A 67 -1.66 3.28 -6.66
N TRP A 68 -2.21 3.34 -5.44
CA TRP A 68 -1.53 3.79 -4.23
C TRP A 68 -0.56 2.75 -3.67
N ILE A 69 -0.88 1.47 -3.89
CA ILE A 69 -0.04 0.34 -3.52
C ILE A 69 0.08 -0.65 -4.68
N ILE A 70 1.17 -1.41 -4.69
CA ILE A 70 1.33 -2.59 -5.54
C ILE A 70 1.63 -3.82 -4.68
N GLU A 71 1.23 -4.99 -5.16
CA GLU A 71 1.63 -6.27 -4.56
C GLU A 71 3.04 -6.63 -5.06
N THR A 72 4.02 -6.57 -4.17
CA THR A 72 5.41 -6.94 -4.47
C THR A 72 5.65 -8.43 -4.31
N ARG A 73 4.79 -9.13 -3.55
CA ARG A 73 4.83 -10.59 -3.44
C ARG A 73 3.42 -11.13 -3.30
N LYS A 74 3.07 -12.09 -4.16
CA LYS A 74 1.82 -12.82 -4.04
C LYS A 74 1.86 -13.76 -2.84
N GLY A 75 0.85 -13.65 -1.97
CA GLY A 75 0.65 -14.58 -0.86
C GLY A 75 0.34 -16.00 -1.34
N GLY A 76 0.55 -16.96 -0.46
CA GLY A 76 0.33 -18.39 -0.72
C GLY A 76 0.00 -19.16 0.55
N LYS A 77 -0.08 -20.50 0.46
CA LYS A 77 -0.28 -21.34 1.65
C LYS A 77 0.92 -21.14 2.60
N ASN A 78 0.68 -20.52 3.76
CA ASN A 78 1.68 -20.11 4.76
C ASN A 78 2.56 -18.89 4.39
N MET A 79 2.18 -18.10 3.39
CA MET A 79 2.94 -16.90 2.99
C MET A 79 2.04 -15.67 2.92
N CYS A 80 2.41 -14.60 3.63
CA CYS A 80 1.71 -13.32 3.54
C CYS A 80 2.05 -12.60 2.23
N SER A 81 1.05 -11.97 1.61
CA SER A 81 1.28 -10.99 0.55
C SER A 81 2.08 -9.81 1.10
N LEU A 82 2.97 -9.27 0.25
CA LEU A 82 3.72 -8.05 0.54
C LEU A 82 3.32 -6.95 -0.43
N TYR A 83 3.44 -5.71 0.02
CA TYR A 83 3.03 -4.52 -0.69
C TYR A 83 4.11 -3.44 -0.64
N ALA A 84 4.14 -2.58 -1.67
CA ALA A 84 4.91 -1.34 -1.69
C ALA A 84 3.97 -0.13 -1.83
N LEU A 85 4.38 1.00 -1.26
CA LEU A 85 3.76 2.30 -1.54
C LEU A 85 4.34 2.84 -2.84
N THR A 86 3.49 3.20 -3.80
CA THR A 86 3.93 3.58 -5.16
C THR A 86 4.51 4.99 -5.24
N TYR A 87 4.27 5.82 -4.23
CA TYR A 87 4.89 7.14 -4.08
C TYR A 87 6.29 7.10 -3.44
N TYR A 88 6.81 5.91 -3.16
CA TYR A 88 8.23 5.68 -2.88
C TYR A 88 8.82 4.71 -3.91
N ALA A 89 10.14 4.75 -4.07
CA ALA A 89 10.88 3.74 -4.82
C ALA A 89 10.71 2.34 -4.18
N VAL A 90 10.60 1.28 -4.99
CA VAL A 90 10.55 -0.11 -4.50
C VAL A 90 11.98 -0.56 -4.22
N ASP A 91 12.23 -1.01 -3.00
CA ASP A 91 13.57 -1.44 -2.58
C ASP A 91 13.86 -2.87 -3.04
N GLU A 92 15.13 -3.19 -3.24
CA GLU A 92 15.55 -4.53 -3.67
C GLU A 92 15.32 -5.58 -2.58
N SER A 93 14.77 -6.74 -2.98
CA SER A 93 14.58 -7.88 -2.09
C SER A 93 14.40 -9.16 -2.89
N GLU A 94 15.03 -10.24 -2.45
CA GLU A 94 14.86 -11.59 -3.03
C GLU A 94 13.41 -12.11 -2.95
N LYS A 95 12.56 -11.45 -2.14
CA LYS A 95 11.16 -11.83 -1.94
C LYS A 95 10.24 -11.20 -2.98
N HIS A 96 10.70 -10.20 -3.72
CA HIS A 96 9.85 -9.38 -4.58
C HIS A 96 9.74 -10.01 -5.98
N LEU A 97 8.54 -9.96 -6.53
CA LEU A 97 8.25 -10.30 -7.92
C LEU A 97 8.54 -9.12 -8.85
N GLU A 98 8.45 -7.90 -8.32
CA GLU A 98 8.71 -6.67 -9.04
C GLU A 98 10.18 -6.27 -8.90
N PRO A 99 10.82 -5.75 -9.96
CA PRO A 99 12.20 -5.27 -9.87
C PRO A 99 12.28 -4.03 -8.97
N PRO A 100 13.42 -3.79 -8.31
CA PRO A 100 13.65 -2.55 -7.58
C PRO A 100 13.56 -1.35 -8.52
N THR A 101 13.09 -0.22 -8.01
CA THR A 101 12.99 1.03 -8.77
C THR A 101 13.88 2.10 -8.16
N VAL A 102 14.47 2.95 -9.00
CA VAL A 102 15.26 4.10 -8.53
C VAL A 102 14.37 5.31 -8.27
N THR A 103 13.27 5.44 -9.01
CA THR A 103 12.27 6.49 -8.85
C THR A 103 10.94 5.90 -8.35
N PRO A 104 10.12 6.69 -7.63
CA PRO A 104 8.76 6.27 -7.30
C PRO A 104 7.94 5.98 -8.55
N LEU A 105 7.17 4.90 -8.53
CA LEU A 105 6.31 4.51 -9.65
C LEU A 105 5.18 5.52 -9.91
N ASN A 106 4.70 6.18 -8.85
CA ASN A 106 3.62 7.16 -8.88
C ASN A 106 2.38 6.69 -9.66
N LEU A 107 2.02 5.40 -9.55
CA LEU A 107 0.88 4.81 -10.28
C LEU A 107 -0.48 5.42 -9.93
N TRP A 108 -0.53 6.18 -8.84
CA TRP A 108 -1.68 6.97 -8.40
C TRP A 108 -1.92 8.21 -9.26
N ARG A 109 -0.90 8.72 -9.98
CA ARG A 109 -1.05 9.85 -10.90
C ARG A 109 -1.63 9.36 -12.23
N ASN A 110 -2.66 10.05 -12.72
CA ASN A 110 -3.26 9.87 -14.06
C ASN A 110 -4.07 8.58 -14.30
N ARG A 111 -4.70 8.00 -13.27
CA ARG A 111 -5.72 6.94 -13.48
C ARG A 111 -7.13 7.49 -13.78
N ASN A 112 -7.27 8.80 -13.84
CA ASN A 112 -8.47 9.47 -14.33
C ASN A 112 -8.25 9.81 -15.81
N GLY A 113 -8.49 8.81 -16.67
CA GLY A 113 -8.78 8.98 -18.09
C GLY A 113 -10.24 8.67 -18.34
#